data_AF-A0A261GN37-F1
#
_entry.id   AF-A0A261GN37-F1
#
_cell.length_a   1.000
_cell.length_b   1.000
_cell.length_c   1.000
_cell.angle_alpha   90.00
_cell.angle_beta   90.00
_cell.angle_gamma   90.00
#
_symmetry.space_group_name_H-M   'P 1'
#
loop_
_entity.id
_entity.type
_entity.pdbx_description
1 polymer ?
#
loop_
_entity_poly.entity_id
_entity_poly.type
_entity_poly.pdbx_seq_one_letter_code
_entity_poly.pdbx_strand_id
1 'polypeptide(L)'
;MNAVHIKASAVIVLLLLSGCATQKPLYYWGDYEPVIYDMYNNPGEADTSAQIEKLTATIQRAQSQDMQVPPGLYAHLGMIYAEDGSPELAVEALNEEKALYPESATFIDGMLERARKGAKQ
;
A
#
# COMPACT_ATOMS: atom_id res chain seq x y z
N MET A 1 -35.13 -48.26 10.37
CA MET A 1 -34.93 -46.80 10.54
C MET A 1 -33.45 -46.36 10.57
N ASN A 2 -32.48 -47.22 10.23
CA ASN A 2 -31.04 -46.89 10.41
C ASN A 2 -30.36 -46.31 9.15
N ALA A 3 -30.98 -46.44 7.97
CA ALA A 3 -30.42 -45.95 6.71
C ALA A 3 -30.55 -44.43 6.52
N VAL A 4 -31.46 -43.77 7.27
CA VAL A 4 -31.68 -42.32 7.21
C VAL A 4 -30.57 -41.57 7.97
N HIS A 5 -30.10 -42.11 9.09
CA HIS A 5 -29.04 -41.51 9.91
C HIS A 5 -27.67 -41.55 9.22
N ILE A 6 -27.35 -42.64 8.49
CA ILE A 6 -26.09 -42.78 7.74
C ILE A 6 -26.01 -41.78 6.58
N LYS A 7 -27.13 -41.52 5.90
CA LYS A 7 -27.19 -40.54 4.80
C LYS A 7 -27.08 -39.09 5.31
N ALA A 8 -27.62 -38.79 6.49
CA ALA A 8 -27.53 -37.46 7.08
C ALA A 8 -26.10 -37.08 7.50
N SER A 9 -25.31 -38.04 8.04
CA SER A 9 -23.92 -37.79 8.43
C SER A 9 -22.98 -37.54 7.24
N ALA A 10 -23.21 -38.17 6.09
CA ALA A 10 -22.37 -37.98 4.90
C ALA A 10 -22.52 -36.58 4.26
N VAL A 11 -23.70 -35.96 4.36
CA VAL A 11 -23.97 -34.62 3.81
C VAL A 11 -23.32 -33.52 4.64
N ILE A 12 -23.26 -33.69 5.96
CA ILE A 12 -22.63 -32.72 6.88
C ILE A 12 -21.12 -32.66 6.67
N VAL A 13 -20.46 -33.79 6.42
CA VAL A 13 -19.02 -33.83 6.14
C VAL A 13 -18.68 -33.10 4.84
N LEU A 14 -19.49 -33.24 3.79
CA LEU A 14 -19.25 -32.55 2.51
C LEU A 14 -19.40 -31.02 2.59
N LEU A 15 -20.24 -30.50 3.49
CA LEU A 15 -20.37 -29.06 3.74
C LEU A 15 -19.20 -28.46 4.55
N LEU A 16 -18.45 -29.30 5.28
CA LEU A 16 -17.26 -28.86 6.02
C LEU A 16 -16.01 -28.77 5.14
N LEU A 17 -16.04 -29.30 3.91
CA LEU A 17 -14.93 -29.21 2.95
C LEU A 17 -15.03 -28.00 2.00
N SER A 18 -16.08 -27.17 2.07
CA SER A 18 -16.15 -25.91 1.32
C SER A 18 -15.40 -24.80 2.05
N GLY A 19 -14.07 -24.91 2.11
CA GLY A 19 -13.20 -23.98 2.83
C GLY A 19 -12.06 -23.46 1.97
N CYS A 20 -12.34 -22.92 0.78
CA CYS A 20 -11.38 -22.10 0.07
C CYS A 20 -12.11 -20.98 -0.66
N ALA A 21 -12.44 -19.92 0.06
CA ALA A 21 -12.82 -18.66 -0.56
C ALA A 21 -11.53 -17.94 -0.95
N THR A 22 -11.25 -17.84 -2.25
CA THR A 22 -10.21 -16.94 -2.75
C THR A 22 -10.67 -15.51 -2.44
N GLN A 23 -10.06 -14.90 -1.44
CA GLN A 23 -10.33 -13.52 -1.04
C GLN A 23 -9.62 -12.60 -2.03
N LYS A 24 -10.32 -11.60 -2.58
CA LYS A 24 -9.64 -10.52 -3.32
C LYS A 24 -8.72 -9.81 -2.33
N PRO A 25 -7.44 -9.55 -2.67
CA PRO A 25 -6.55 -8.79 -1.80
C PRO A 25 -7.13 -7.40 -1.55
N LEU A 26 -6.92 -6.88 -0.33
CA LEU A 26 -7.38 -5.55 0.08
C LEU A 26 -6.64 -4.44 -0.68
N TYR A 27 -5.34 -4.63 -0.87
CA TYR A 27 -4.43 -3.64 -1.47
C TYR A 27 -3.95 -4.07 -2.85
N TYR A 28 -3.72 -3.08 -3.71
CA TYR A 28 -3.02 -3.27 -4.96
C TYR A 28 -1.54 -2.89 -4.80
N TRP A 29 -0.67 -3.90 -4.68
CA TRP A 29 0.77 -3.68 -4.47
C TRP A 29 1.54 -3.32 -5.74
N GLY A 30 1.04 -3.71 -6.92
CA GLY A 30 1.65 -3.37 -8.20
C GLY A 30 3.16 -3.60 -8.23
N ASP A 31 3.90 -2.55 -8.58
CA ASP A 31 5.36 -2.57 -8.68
C ASP A 31 6.06 -2.03 -7.41
N TYR A 32 5.33 -1.86 -6.30
CA TYR A 32 5.85 -1.26 -5.08
C TYR A 32 7.02 -2.05 -4.47
N GLU A 33 6.88 -3.37 -4.31
CA GLU A 33 7.94 -4.21 -3.74
C GLU A 33 9.23 -4.21 -4.60
N PRO A 34 9.15 -4.33 -5.95
CA PRO A 34 10.31 -4.10 -6.81
C PRO A 34 10.99 -2.75 -6.63
N VAL A 35 10.22 -1.65 -6.49
CA VAL A 35 10.80 -0.31 -6.25
C VAL A 35 11.63 -0.28 -4.96
N ILE A 36 11.07 -0.83 -3.88
CA ILE A 36 11.77 -0.92 -2.60
C ILE A 36 13.05 -1.76 -2.73
N TYR A 37 12.94 -2.91 -3.40
CA TYR A 37 14.08 -3.80 -3.63
C TYR A 37 15.20 -3.09 -4.40
N ASP A 38 14.87 -2.43 -5.51
CA ASP A 38 15.84 -1.73 -6.35
C ASP A 38 16.52 -0.60 -5.58
N MET A 39 15.76 0.20 -4.82
CA MET A 39 16.27 1.29 -3.99
C MET A 39 17.32 0.80 -2.99
N TYR A 40 17.07 -0.33 -2.32
CA TYR A 40 17.99 -0.85 -1.29
C TYR A 40 19.18 -1.60 -1.87
N ASN A 41 19.02 -2.33 -2.98
CA ASN A 41 20.07 -3.20 -3.50
C ASN A 41 20.93 -2.54 -4.59
N ASN A 42 20.43 -1.51 -5.26
CA ASN A 42 21.15 -0.77 -6.31
C ASN A 42 21.18 0.74 -6.02
N PRO A 43 21.71 1.17 -4.85
CA PRO A 43 21.74 2.58 -4.48
C PRO A 43 22.61 3.37 -5.48
N GLY A 44 22.01 4.36 -6.15
CA GLY A 44 22.64 5.18 -7.19
C GLY A 44 22.13 4.92 -8.61
N GLU A 45 21.50 3.77 -8.86
CA GLU A 45 20.74 3.51 -10.10
C GLU A 45 19.23 3.76 -9.94
N ALA A 46 18.77 3.88 -8.70
CA ALA A 46 17.39 4.20 -8.33
C ALA A 46 17.08 5.70 -8.54
N ASP A 47 17.00 6.10 -9.81
CA ASP A 47 16.62 7.45 -10.24
C ASP A 47 15.28 7.90 -9.60
N THR A 48 15.24 9.11 -9.04
CA THR A 48 14.06 9.66 -8.34
C THR A 48 12.85 9.73 -9.27
N SER A 49 13.05 10.12 -10.53
CA SER A 49 11.97 10.21 -11.51
C SER A 49 11.40 8.82 -11.85
N ALA A 50 12.25 7.81 -12.02
CA ALA A 50 11.81 6.44 -12.23
C ALA A 50 11.03 5.86 -11.03
N GLN A 51 11.43 6.20 -9.80
CA GLN A 51 10.69 5.81 -8.59
C GLN A 51 9.33 6.51 -8.54
N ILE A 52 9.27 7.82 -8.78
CA ILE A 52 8.02 8.59 -8.84
C ILE A 52 7.08 7.99 -9.89
N GLU A 53 7.57 7.66 -11.08
CA GLU A 53 6.76 7.06 -12.15
C GLU A 53 6.13 5.73 -11.70
N LYS A 54 6.93 4.81 -11.14
CA LYS A 54 6.43 3.49 -10.71
C LYS A 54 5.44 3.60 -9.53
N LEU A 55 5.70 4.48 -8.56
CA LEU A 55 4.83 4.69 -7.42
C LEU A 55 3.49 5.30 -7.85
N THR A 56 3.52 6.35 -8.67
CA THR A 56 2.29 6.99 -9.18
C THR A 56 1.49 6.08 -10.10
N ALA A 57 2.15 5.27 -10.94
CA ALA A 57 1.48 4.24 -11.74
C ALA A 57 0.79 3.18 -10.87
N THR A 58 1.42 2.78 -9.75
CA THR A 58 0.81 1.84 -8.79
C THR A 58 -0.44 2.45 -8.13
N ILE A 59 -0.38 3.73 -7.73
CA ILE A 59 -1.53 4.47 -7.18
C ILE A 59 -2.69 4.52 -8.19
N GLN A 60 -2.40 4.94 -9.43
CA GLN A 60 -3.40 5.05 -10.49
C GLN A 60 -4.06 3.71 -10.80
N ARG A 61 -3.27 2.63 -10.85
CA ARG A 61 -3.80 1.28 -11.05
C ARG A 61 -4.70 0.85 -9.90
N ALA A 62 -4.29 1.07 -8.64
CA ALA A 62 -5.10 0.77 -7.46
C ALA A 62 -6.47 1.46 -7.55
N GLN A 63 -6.47 2.77 -7.83
CA GLN A 63 -7.68 3.57 -7.99
C GLN A 63 -8.57 3.07 -9.15
N SER A 64 -7.98 2.75 -10.31
CA SER A 64 -8.73 2.25 -11.48
C SER A 64 -9.39 0.89 -11.27
N GLN A 65 -8.93 0.12 -10.27
CA GLN A 65 -9.41 -1.22 -9.96
C GLN A 65 -10.34 -1.26 -8.73
N ASP A 66 -10.71 -0.09 -8.21
CA ASP A 66 -11.42 0.08 -6.94
C ASP A 66 -10.74 -0.71 -5.80
N MET A 67 -9.41 -0.64 -5.76
CA MET A 67 -8.55 -1.25 -4.73
C MET A 67 -7.87 -0.18 -3.90
N GLN A 68 -7.55 -0.50 -2.64
CA GLN A 68 -6.85 0.45 -1.77
C GLN A 68 -5.37 0.53 -2.17
N VAL A 69 -4.84 1.76 -2.24
CA VAL A 69 -3.38 2.01 -2.29
C VAL A 69 -2.78 1.51 -0.99
N PRO A 70 -1.73 0.67 -0.97
CA PRO A 70 -1.20 0.08 0.26
C PRO A 70 -0.63 1.13 1.25
N PRO A 71 -0.62 0.83 2.55
CA PRO A 71 -0.04 1.70 3.57
C PRO A 71 1.44 1.97 3.30
N GLY A 72 1.86 3.20 3.54
CA GLY A 72 3.23 3.66 3.37
C GLY A 72 3.61 4.03 1.93
N LEU A 73 2.81 3.71 0.92
CA LEU A 73 3.15 4.03 -0.47
C LEU A 73 3.10 5.55 -0.72
N TYR A 74 2.09 6.24 -0.20
CA TYR A 74 2.04 7.70 -0.28
C TYR A 74 3.12 8.36 0.59
N ALA A 75 3.45 7.76 1.75
CA ALA A 75 4.60 8.21 2.54
C ALA A 75 5.92 8.12 1.76
N HIS A 76 6.16 7.00 1.06
CA HIS A 76 7.33 6.80 0.21
C HIS A 76 7.33 7.81 -0.94
N LEU A 77 6.20 7.99 -1.63
CA LEU A 77 6.10 8.99 -2.68
C LEU A 77 6.43 10.40 -2.17
N GLY A 78 5.94 10.75 -0.97
CA GLY A 78 6.27 12.02 -0.32
C GLY A 78 7.77 12.18 -0.02
N MET A 79 8.44 11.10 0.38
CA MET A 79 9.89 11.08 0.59
C MET A 79 10.64 11.33 -0.72
N ILE A 80 10.31 10.62 -1.79
CA ILE A 80 10.99 10.78 -3.08
C ILE A 80 10.72 12.15 -3.69
N TYR A 81 9.51 12.71 -3.57
CA TYR A 81 9.26 14.09 -3.99
C TYR A 81 10.11 15.12 -3.22
N ALA A 82 10.36 14.89 -1.93
CA ALA A 82 11.25 15.77 -1.17
C ALA A 82 12.71 15.66 -1.64
N GLU A 83 13.17 14.45 -1.96
CA GLU A 83 14.51 14.19 -2.52
C GLU A 83 14.68 14.79 -3.92
N ASP A 84 13.63 14.75 -4.73
CA ASP A 84 13.56 15.31 -6.08
C ASP A 84 13.50 16.86 -6.09
N GLY A 85 13.33 17.49 -4.93
CA GLY A 85 13.23 18.95 -4.81
C GLY A 85 11.83 19.51 -5.08
N SER A 86 10.80 18.68 -4.92
CA SER A 86 9.38 19.01 -5.11
C SER A 86 8.60 19.01 -3.77
N PRO A 87 8.87 19.97 -2.85
CA PRO A 87 8.34 19.92 -1.49
C PRO A 87 6.82 20.08 -1.38
N GLU A 88 6.17 20.78 -2.32
CA GLU A 88 4.71 20.89 -2.33
C GLU A 88 4.05 19.54 -2.60
N LEU A 89 4.55 18.79 -3.59
CA LEU A 89 4.09 17.43 -3.92
C LEU A 89 4.40 16.46 -2.78
N ALA A 90 5.54 16.64 -2.10
CA ALA A 90 5.88 15.86 -0.92
C ALA A 90 4.83 16.04 0.19
N VAL A 91 4.45 17.29 0.48
CA VAL A 91 3.42 17.60 1.48
C VAL A 91 2.06 17.05 1.09
N GLU A 92 1.68 17.12 -0.19
CA GLU A 92 0.43 16.56 -0.70
C GLU A 92 0.38 15.04 -0.47
N ALA A 93 1.39 14.31 -0.95
CA ALA A 93 1.46 12.86 -0.79
C ALA A 93 1.44 12.44 0.69
N LEU A 94 2.18 13.13 1.57
CA LEU A 94 2.18 12.84 3.00
C LEU A 94 0.79 13.06 3.64
N ASN A 95 0.04 14.07 3.21
CA ASN A 95 -1.33 14.27 3.71
C ASN A 95 -2.31 13.21 3.21
N GLU A 96 -2.15 12.71 1.98
CA GLU A 96 -2.92 11.58 1.45
C GLU A 96 -2.67 10.30 2.26
N GLU A 97 -1.41 10.01 2.61
CA GLU A 97 -1.09 8.90 3.52
C GLU A 97 -1.86 9.03 4.83
N LYS A 98 -1.82 10.21 5.46
CA LYS A 98 -2.51 10.46 6.73
C LYS A 98 -4.04 10.32 6.61
N ALA A 99 -4.61 10.71 5.47
CA ALA A 99 -6.03 10.64 5.22
C ALA A 99 -6.51 9.18 5.06
N LEU A 100 -5.72 8.36 4.35
CA LEU A 100 -6.02 6.93 4.15
C LEU A 100 -5.68 6.08 5.37
N TYR A 101 -4.63 6.45 6.09
CA TYR A 101 -4.04 5.69 7.19
C TYR A 101 -3.87 6.57 8.43
N PRO A 102 -4.94 6.81 9.21
CA PRO A 102 -4.88 7.66 10.40
C PRO A 102 -3.90 7.15 11.48
N GLU A 103 -3.54 5.88 11.46
CA GLU A 103 -2.48 5.30 12.29
C GLU A 103 -1.09 5.90 12.01
N SER A 104 -0.86 6.43 10.80
CA SER A 104 0.38 7.08 10.41
C SER A 104 0.48 8.54 10.88
N ALA A 105 -0.62 9.13 11.37
CA ALA A 105 -0.75 10.56 11.60
C ALA A 105 0.38 11.16 12.45
N THR A 106 0.72 10.52 13.58
CA THR A 106 1.80 10.98 14.47
C THR A 106 3.15 11.05 13.75
N PHE A 107 3.45 10.07 12.90
CA PHE A 107 4.71 10.04 12.15
C PHE A 107 4.73 11.12 11.08
N ILE A 108 3.66 11.21 10.28
CA ILE A 108 3.50 12.18 9.20
C ILE A 108 3.52 13.63 9.72
N ASP A 109 2.78 13.92 10.78
CA ASP A 109 2.75 15.27 11.38
C ASP A 109 4.15 15.69 11.85
N GLY A 110 4.91 14.74 12.41
CA GLY A 110 6.31 14.96 12.77
C GLY A 110 7.22 15.24 11.56
N MET A 111 7.03 14.54 10.44
CA MET A 111 7.79 14.81 9.20
C MET A 111 7.47 16.22 8.68
N LEU A 112 6.19 16.57 8.59
CA LEU A 112 5.74 17.87 8.10
C LEU A 112 6.21 19.02 9.00
N GLU A 113 6.25 18.83 10.32
CA GLU A 113 6.78 19.83 11.25
C GLU A 113 8.28 20.06 11.03
N ARG A 114 9.07 19.00 10.86
CA ARG A 114 10.51 19.11 10.58
C ARG A 114 10.79 19.78 9.25
N ALA A 115 10.05 19.42 8.19
CA ALA A 115 10.14 20.06 6.88
C ALA A 115 9.89 21.58 6.98
N ARG A 116 8.82 21.98 7.70
CA ARG A 116 8.50 23.39 7.95
C ARG A 116 9.58 24.14 8.74
N LYS A 117 10.28 23.48 9.67
CA LYS A 117 11.39 24.08 10.43
C LYS A 117 12.66 24.22 9.58
N GLY A 118 12.95 23.25 8.72
CA GLY A 118 14.09 23.28 7.80
C GLY A 118 13.96 24.38 6.74
N ALA A 119 12.76 24.58 6.18
CA ALA A 119 12.51 25.62 5.16
C ALA A 119 12.60 27.07 5.68
N LYS A 120 12.73 27.27 7.00
CA LYS A 120 12.87 28.61 7.63
C LYS A 120 14.31 28.98 7.97
N GLN A 121 15.27 28.09 7.70
CA GLN A 121 16.71 28.31 7.92
C GLN A 121 17.38 28.70 6.60
#